data_AF-A0A7X7ZTM8-F1
#
_entry.id   AF-A0A7X7ZTM8-F1
#
_cell.length_a   1.000
_cell.length_b   1.000
_cell.length_c   1.000
_cell.angle_alpha   90.00
_cell.angle_beta   90.00
_cell.angle_gamma   90.00
#
_symmetry.space_group_name_H-M   'P 1'
#
loop_
_entity.id
_entity.type
_entity.pdbx_description
1 polymer ?
#
loop_
_entity_poly.entity_id
_entity_poly.type
_entity_poly.pdbx_seq_one_letter_code
_entity_poly.pdbx_strand_id
1 'polypeptide(L)'
;MAESKSGEAAGNRAAYEKTVEKFLQKAPERKAAFRTGGGLPLKRLYTPEDLEGMDYERDLGYPGMYPYTRGVQPTMYRGRFWTMRQ
;
A
#
# COMPACT_ATOMS: atom_id res chain seq x y z
N MET A 1 20.59 -9.18 -5.95
CA MET A 1 20.19 -10.37 -5.15
C MET A 1 19.31 -9.90 -4.00
N ALA A 2 18.05 -9.56 -4.27
CA ALA A 2 17.05 -9.29 -3.24
C ALA A 2 15.88 -10.20 -3.57
N GLU A 3 15.76 -11.29 -2.81
CA GLU A 3 14.78 -12.34 -3.03
C GLU A 3 13.35 -11.77 -2.91
N SER A 4 12.55 -12.05 -3.92
CA SER A 4 11.13 -11.75 -3.96
C SER A 4 10.40 -12.60 -2.93
N LYS A 5 10.24 -12.06 -1.70
CA LYS A 5 9.42 -12.61 -0.62
C LYS A 5 7.91 -12.55 -0.87
N SER A 6 7.47 -12.33 -2.11
CA SER A 6 6.05 -12.32 -2.50
C SER A 6 5.35 -13.65 -2.22
N GLY A 7 6.07 -14.78 -2.25
CA GLY A 7 5.51 -16.11 -1.98
C GLY A 7 5.29 -16.47 -0.49
N GLU A 8 5.94 -15.78 0.45
CA GLU A 8 5.85 -16.09 1.89
C GLU A 8 4.61 -15.47 2.55
N ALA A 9 4.08 -14.39 1.96
CA ALA A 9 2.92 -13.66 2.49
C ALA A 9 1.59 -14.43 2.36
N ALA A 10 1.43 -15.20 1.28
CA ALA A 10 0.20 -15.95 1.01
C ALA A 10 -0.08 -17.04 2.06
N GLY A 11 0.97 -17.71 2.55
CA GLY A 11 0.84 -18.82 3.51
C GLY A 11 0.29 -18.41 4.88
N ASN A 12 0.51 -17.17 5.31
CA ASN A 12 0.09 -16.69 6.64
C ASN A 12 -1.27 -15.96 6.63
N ARG A 13 -1.81 -15.67 5.45
CA ARG A 13 -3.07 -14.93 5.30
C ARG A 13 -4.27 -15.70 5.85
N ALA A 14 -4.39 -16.98 5.52
CA ALA A 14 -5.49 -17.82 6.02
C ALA A 14 -5.46 -17.97 7.55
N ALA A 15 -4.27 -18.02 8.16
CA ALA A 15 -4.10 -18.06 9.61
C ALA A 15 -4.51 -16.73 10.26
N TYR A 16 -4.14 -15.61 9.64
CA TYR A 16 -4.60 -14.29 10.04
C TYR A 16 -6.13 -14.16 10.00
N GLU A 17 -6.77 -14.54 8.88
CA GLU A 17 -8.23 -14.42 8.72
C GLU A 17 -9.00 -15.24 9.79
N LYS A 18 -8.57 -16.47 10.07
CA LYS A 18 -9.13 -17.30 11.15
C LYS A 18 -8.98 -16.64 12.52
N THR A 19 -7.82 -16.03 12.77
CA THR A 19 -7.57 -15.32 14.03
C THR A 19 -8.51 -14.14 14.15
N VAL A 20 -8.66 -13.36 13.08
CA VAL A 20 -9.53 -12.19 13.07
C VAL A 20 -10.98 -12.56 13.30
N GLU A 21 -11.49 -13.61 12.64
CA GLU A 21 -12.86 -14.10 12.86
C GLU A 21 -13.10 -14.46 14.33
N LYS A 22 -12.16 -15.16 14.97
CA LYS A 22 -12.23 -15.49 16.40
C LYS A 22 -12.34 -14.24 17.29
N PHE A 23 -11.69 -13.13 16.93
CA PHE A 23 -11.77 -11.88 17.68
C PHE A 23 -13.07 -11.12 17.38
N LEU A 24 -13.53 -11.09 16.13
CA LEU A 24 -14.78 -10.44 15.73
C LEU A 24 -16.01 -11.03 16.44
N GLN A 25 -16.01 -12.35 16.68
CA GLN A 25 -17.07 -13.02 17.43
C GLN A 25 -17.14 -12.57 18.90
N LYS A 26 -16.01 -12.18 19.49
CA LYS A 26 -15.95 -11.69 20.87
C LYS A 26 -16.26 -10.21 20.98
N ALA A 27 -15.76 -9.43 20.04
CA ALA A 27 -15.93 -7.98 20.01
C ALA A 27 -15.98 -7.51 18.55
N PRO A 28 -17.11 -6.93 18.11
CA PRO A 28 -17.20 -6.39 16.76
C PRO A 28 -16.31 -5.16 16.59
N GLU A 29 -15.95 -4.87 15.34
CA GLU A 29 -15.26 -3.63 15.00
C GLU A 29 -16.17 -2.41 15.19
N ARG A 30 -15.56 -1.23 15.33
CA ARG A 30 -16.28 0.04 15.61
C ARG A 30 -17.29 0.42 14.53
N LYS A 31 -17.09 -0.04 13.29
CA LYS A 31 -17.93 0.24 12.13
C LYS A 31 -18.02 -1.02 11.29
N ALA A 32 -19.16 -1.24 10.64
CA ALA A 32 -19.35 -2.33 9.70
C ALA A 32 -18.47 -2.19 8.43
N ALA A 33 -18.19 -0.94 8.01
CA ALA A 33 -17.30 -0.65 6.90
C ALA A 33 -16.49 0.61 7.16
N PHE A 34 -15.22 0.58 6.78
CA PHE A 34 -14.32 1.72 6.83
C PHE A 34 -14.22 2.36 5.44
N ARG A 35 -14.29 3.69 5.39
CA ARG A 35 -14.22 4.46 4.14
C ARG A 35 -13.33 5.69 4.31
N THR A 36 -12.65 6.11 3.25
CA THR A 36 -11.94 7.40 3.23
C THR A 36 -12.94 8.55 3.24
N GLY A 37 -12.46 9.79 3.44
CA GLY A 37 -13.30 10.99 3.28
C GLY A 37 -13.92 11.14 1.88
N GLY A 38 -13.31 10.52 0.86
CA GLY A 38 -13.84 10.45 -0.51
C GLY A 38 -14.75 9.24 -0.78
N GLY A 39 -15.10 8.45 0.23
CA GLY A 39 -16.04 7.33 0.12
C GLY A 39 -15.45 6.01 -0.40
N LEU A 40 -14.14 5.93 -0.64
CA LEU A 40 -13.47 4.69 -1.05
C LEU A 40 -13.46 3.67 0.10
N PRO A 41 -13.82 2.40 -0.13
CA PRO A 41 -13.79 1.37 0.90
C PRO A 41 -12.34 1.03 1.30
N LEU A 42 -12.10 0.88 2.61
CA LEU A 42 -10.82 0.42 3.14
C LEU A 42 -10.89 -1.06 3.49
N LYS A 43 -9.90 -1.82 3.01
CA LYS A 43 -9.64 -3.19 3.48
C LYS A 43 -8.99 -3.13 4.86
N ARG A 44 -9.16 -4.19 5.66
CA ARG A 44 -8.52 -4.34 6.98
C ARG A 44 -7.00 -4.42 6.88
N LEU A 45 -6.50 -5.07 5.84
CA LEU A 45 -5.09 -5.28 5.57
C LEU A 45 -4.87 -5.20 4.05
N TYR A 46 -3.77 -4.56 3.65
CA TYR A 46 -3.28 -4.56 2.28
C TYR A 46 -1.98 -5.36 2.24
N THR A 47 -1.87 -6.31 1.31
CA THR A 47 -0.73 -7.22 1.16
C THR A 47 -0.08 -7.05 -0.21
N PRO A 48 1.08 -7.67 -0.48
CA PRO A 48 1.67 -7.68 -1.81
C PRO A 48 0.74 -8.25 -2.90
N GLU A 49 -0.21 -9.12 -2.54
CA GLU A 49 -1.23 -9.65 -3.45
C GLU A 49 -2.18 -8.54 -3.95
N ASP A 50 -2.43 -7.50 -3.14
CA ASP A 50 -3.22 -6.35 -3.56
C ASP A 50 -2.51 -5.46 -4.60
N LEU A 51 -1.23 -5.72 -4.87
CA LEU A 51 -0.44 -5.10 -5.94
C LEU A 51 -0.39 -5.97 -7.20
N GLU A 52 -1.03 -7.15 -7.22
CA GLU A 52 -1.09 -8.01 -8.40
C GLU A 52 -1.72 -7.26 -9.59
N GLY A 53 -0.95 -7.11 -10.67
CA GLY A 53 -1.33 -6.35 -11.86
C GLY A 53 -0.72 -4.94 -11.95
N MET A 54 0.00 -4.49 -10.92
CA MET A 54 0.83 -3.28 -11.01
C MET A 54 2.13 -3.60 -11.75
N ASP A 55 2.38 -2.90 -12.85
CA ASP A 55 3.67 -2.94 -13.55
C ASP A 55 4.58 -1.88 -12.92
N TYR A 56 5.67 -2.31 -12.31
CA TYR A 56 6.58 -1.42 -11.60
C TYR A 56 7.17 -0.35 -12.50
N GLU A 57 7.61 -0.69 -13.71
CA GLU A 57 8.27 0.26 -14.61
C GLU A 57 7.25 1.21 -15.24
N ARG A 58 6.07 0.70 -15.62
CA ARG A 58 5.01 1.48 -16.25
C ARG A 58 4.26 2.38 -15.28
N ASP A 59 3.86 1.86 -14.12
CA ASP A 59 2.92 2.54 -13.21
C ASP A 59 3.64 3.35 -12.13
N LEU A 60 4.80 2.87 -11.66
CA LEU A 60 5.52 3.50 -10.54
C LEU A 60 6.80 4.21 -11.01
N GLY A 61 7.57 3.58 -11.89
CA GLY A 61 8.77 4.12 -12.52
C GLY A 61 9.85 4.58 -11.54
N TYR A 62 10.74 5.45 -12.02
CA TYR A 62 11.81 6.07 -11.22
C TYR A 62 11.59 7.58 -11.10
N PRO A 63 12.06 8.22 -10.01
CA PRO A 63 11.97 9.67 -9.85
C PRO A 63 12.64 10.40 -11.02
N GLY A 64 12.01 11.45 -11.53
CA GLY A 64 12.54 12.22 -12.66
C GLY A 64 12.32 11.62 -14.04
N MET A 65 11.65 10.48 -14.14
CA MET A 65 11.25 9.86 -15.41
C MET A 65 9.74 9.63 -15.44
N TYR A 66 9.15 9.61 -16.64
CA TYR A 66 7.74 9.25 -16.83
C TYR A 66 7.47 7.87 -16.19
N PRO A 67 6.34 7.64 -15.50
CA PRO A 67 5.14 8.49 -15.34
C PRO A 67 5.22 9.55 -14.22
N TYR A 68 6.40 9.78 -13.63
CA TYR A 68 6.62 10.74 -12.55
C TYR A 68 5.83 10.45 -11.25
N THR A 69 5.31 9.23 -11.08
CA THR A 69 4.58 8.81 -9.86
C THR A 69 5.42 9.00 -8.58
N ARG A 70 6.75 8.91 -8.69
CA ARG A 70 7.70 9.14 -7.57
C ARG A 70 8.27 10.56 -7.50
N GLY A 71 7.76 11.48 -8.32
CA GLY A 71 8.20 12.86 -8.40
C GLY A 71 8.90 13.21 -9.71
N VAL A 72 8.83 14.50 -10.05
CA VAL A 72 9.31 15.07 -11.33
C VAL A 72 10.82 15.27 -11.36
N GLN A 73 11.48 15.34 -10.19
CA GLN A 73 12.92 15.58 -10.10
C GLN A 73 13.65 14.29 -9.70
N PRO A 74 14.80 13.93 -10.32
CA PRO A 74 15.54 12.72 -9.97
C PRO A 74 16.05 12.69 -8.52
N THR A 75 16.41 13.85 -7.96
CA THR A 75 16.99 13.98 -6.61
C THR A 75 15.99 14.48 -5.56
N MET A 76 14.82 14.97 -5.99
CA MET A 76 13.78 15.55 -5.13
C MET A 76 14.37 16.42 -4.00
N TYR A 77 13.89 16.24 -2.77
CA TYR A 77 14.26 17.03 -1.60
C TYR A 77 15.64 16.69 -1.02
N ARG A 78 16.37 15.71 -1.60
CA ARG A 78 17.79 15.52 -1.28
C ARG A 78 18.66 16.58 -1.96
N GLY A 79 18.24 17.11 -3.11
CA GLY A 79 18.93 18.17 -3.82
C GLY A 79 18.43 19.57 -3.44
N ARG A 80 17.12 19.78 -3.45
CA ARG A 80 16.51 21.08 -3.13
C ARG A 80 15.17 20.88 -2.43
N PHE A 81 14.97 21.57 -1.30
CA PHE A 81 13.69 21.56 -0.60
C PHE A 81 12.57 22.19 -1.43
N TRP A 82 11.33 21.89 -1.07
CA TRP A 82 10.18 22.61 -1.61
C TRP A 82 10.29 24.11 -1.28
N THR A 83 9.72 24.94 -2.13
CA THR A 83 9.69 26.39 -1.87
C THR A 83 8.74 26.66 -0.72
N MET A 84 9.24 27.21 0.38
CA MET A 84 8.39 27.69 1.47
C MET A 84 7.65 28.94 0.99
N ARG A 85 6.32 28.92 1.05
CA ARG A 85 5.46 30.03 0.65
C ARG A 85 4.53 30.34 1.81
N GLN A 86 4.57 31.59 2.27
CA GLN A 86 3.67 32.15 3.27
C GLN A 86 2.36 32.59 2.60
#